data_AF-A0A182ATW4-F1
#
_entry.id   AF-A0A182ATW4-F1
#
_cell.length_a   1.000
_cell.length_b   1.000
_cell.length_c   1.000
_cell.angle_alpha   90.00
_cell.angle_beta   90.00
_cell.angle_gamma   90.00
#
_symmetry.space_group_name_H-M   'P 1'
#
loop_
_entity.id
_entity.type
_entity.pdbx_description
1 polymer ?
#
loop_
_entity_poly.entity_id
_entity_poly.type
_entity_poly.pdbx_seq_one_letter_code
_entity_poly.pdbx_strand_id
1 'polypeptide(L)'
;MSAPSMRALASNPARAADALLAPLAALVAGTLAVAAAWALALAAPARSQEGMGGPAQTAPIPSQEPLETVVRRCRAARASRDMGELRRLQDGLISQRRGEPDLAAVLATAEALLVCEAPDDALAVLARHSPAPGPDRQAWLLLQWRAADAGQDHERAARALRWMAAGDLARLESIRLTRQPAVEGGPAVTLPALDQLADHLTSLGRNEQAAAVLLAASTPGAPQARRWARAVALADGLDAPTREALLERALDQAAASGAWGLVAALLDQQLAFVESGAGSSLSPAAAQALRRRLRLSGRIDDAYGEWLLQRRFAVDPARAAELESQLRSPRDPGGHAAPPDPSTQP
;
A
#
# COMPACT_ATOMS: atom_id res chain seq x y z
N MET A 1 -32.01 19.17 53.51
CA MET A 1 -31.54 20.02 52.40
C MET A 1 -31.41 19.12 51.18
N SER A 2 -32.23 19.43 50.18
CA SER A 2 -32.64 18.55 49.09
C SER A 2 -31.64 18.54 47.94
N ALA A 3 -31.38 17.36 47.37
CA ALA A 3 -30.73 17.19 46.07
C ALA A 3 -31.73 17.44 44.94
N PRO A 4 -31.33 18.04 43.80
CA PRO A 4 -32.14 18.04 42.61
C PRO A 4 -31.73 16.90 41.66
N SER A 5 -32.77 16.20 41.22
CA SER A 5 -32.81 15.19 40.17
C SER A 5 -33.34 15.83 38.88
N MET A 6 -32.64 15.71 37.76
CA MET A 6 -33.16 15.91 36.40
C MET A 6 -32.44 14.93 35.47
N ARG A 7 -32.99 13.75 35.15
CA ARG A 7 -33.93 13.46 34.03
C ARG A 7 -33.52 14.03 32.66
N ALA A 8 -32.80 13.17 31.94
CA ALA A 8 -32.89 12.80 30.53
C ALA A 8 -33.77 13.64 29.57
N LEU A 9 -33.15 14.12 28.50
CA LEU A 9 -33.74 14.27 27.18
C LEU A 9 -32.77 13.70 26.14
N ALA A 10 -33.10 12.52 25.63
CA ALA A 10 -32.51 11.94 24.44
C ALA A 10 -33.36 12.36 23.24
N SER A 11 -32.76 13.02 22.25
CA SER A 11 -33.39 13.31 20.96
C SER A 11 -32.61 12.62 19.84
N ASN A 12 -33.31 11.70 19.19
CA ASN A 12 -32.87 10.81 18.13
C ASN A 12 -33.28 11.40 16.77
N PRO A 13 -32.38 11.62 15.80
CA PRO A 13 -32.77 11.94 14.43
C PRO A 13 -32.41 10.80 13.47
N ALA A 14 -33.27 9.80 13.40
CA ALA A 14 -33.38 8.89 12.27
C ALA A 14 -34.80 9.02 11.71
N ARG A 15 -34.97 9.87 10.69
CA ARG A 15 -36.07 9.87 9.69
C ARG A 15 -35.96 11.11 8.81
N ALA A 16 -35.35 10.96 7.65
CA ALA A 16 -35.63 11.74 6.45
C ALA A 16 -35.10 10.94 5.25
N ALA A 17 -35.84 9.90 4.88
CA ALA A 17 -35.78 9.29 3.56
C ALA A 17 -36.95 9.87 2.74
N ASP A 18 -36.74 9.91 1.43
CA ASP A 18 -37.69 10.24 0.36
C ASP A 18 -37.94 11.74 0.09
N ALA A 19 -37.17 12.27 -0.85
CA ALA A 19 -37.70 12.78 -2.12
C ALA A 19 -36.58 13.47 -2.91
N LEU A 20 -36.29 13.00 -4.12
CA LEU A 20 -36.35 13.76 -5.38
C LEU A 20 -35.59 13.00 -6.49
N LEU A 21 -36.40 12.47 -7.41
CA LEU A 21 -36.02 11.90 -8.69
C LEU A 21 -35.48 12.99 -9.65
N ALA A 22 -34.47 12.61 -10.43
CA ALA A 22 -34.03 13.24 -11.67
C ALA A 22 -35.19 13.30 -12.71
N PRO A 23 -35.13 14.07 -13.82
CA PRO A 23 -34.12 13.87 -14.88
C PRO A 23 -33.69 15.14 -15.65
N LEU A 24 -32.56 15.09 -16.37
CA LEU A 24 -32.38 15.81 -17.63
C LEU A 24 -31.39 15.05 -18.52
N ALA A 25 -31.91 14.53 -19.63
CA ALA A 25 -31.16 13.96 -20.74
C ALA A 25 -31.56 14.67 -22.04
N ALA A 26 -30.56 14.83 -22.91
CA ALA A 26 -30.60 14.87 -24.38
C ALA A 26 -30.45 16.21 -25.12
N LEU A 27 -29.76 16.04 -26.28
CA LEU A 27 -29.53 16.91 -27.46
C LEU A 27 -28.30 17.84 -27.34
N VAL A 28 -27.28 17.77 -28.22
CA VAL A 28 -27.32 17.71 -29.69
C VAL A 28 -26.20 16.85 -30.30
N ALA A 29 -26.52 16.19 -31.42
CA ALA A 29 -25.68 15.33 -32.26
C ALA A 29 -25.18 16.04 -33.54
N GLY A 30 -24.12 15.48 -34.15
CA GLY A 30 -23.70 15.66 -35.56
C GLY A 30 -22.37 16.40 -35.76
N THR A 31 -21.40 16.00 -36.59
CA THR A 31 -21.34 14.99 -37.69
C THR A 31 -19.88 14.80 -38.20
N LEU A 32 -19.58 13.58 -38.69
CA LEU A 32 -18.71 13.18 -39.83
C LEU A 32 -17.18 13.46 -39.76
N ALA A 33 -16.30 12.45 -39.67
CA ALA A 33 -15.90 11.42 -40.67
C ALA A 33 -14.96 11.94 -41.79
N VAL A 34 -13.68 11.54 -41.74
CA VAL A 34 -12.79 11.41 -42.92
C VAL A 34 -12.02 10.09 -42.80
N ALA A 35 -12.08 9.31 -43.88
CA ALA A 35 -11.49 8.00 -44.08
C ALA A 35 -10.15 8.10 -44.84
N ALA A 36 -9.29 7.09 -44.67
CA ALA A 36 -8.42 6.51 -45.70
C ALA A 36 -7.77 5.25 -45.09
N ALA A 37 -8.15 4.01 -45.41
CA ALA A 37 -8.07 3.30 -46.68
C ALA A 37 -6.62 3.05 -47.15
N TRP A 38 -6.07 1.89 -46.77
CA TRP A 38 -5.15 1.12 -47.61
C TRP A 38 -5.61 -0.33 -47.59
N ALA A 39 -5.88 -0.85 -48.79
CA ALA A 39 -6.40 -2.18 -49.03
C ALA A 39 -5.37 -3.04 -49.78
N LEU A 40 -5.47 -4.34 -49.52
CA LEU A 40 -5.16 -5.48 -50.39
C LEU A 40 -3.68 -5.83 -50.66
N ALA A 41 -3.31 -7.01 -50.15
CA ALA A 41 -2.78 -8.06 -51.02
C ALA A 41 -3.20 -9.45 -50.47
N LEU A 42 -4.03 -10.14 -51.26
CA LEU A 42 -4.40 -11.54 -51.13
C LEU A 42 -3.21 -12.43 -51.54
N ALA A 43 -2.92 -13.46 -50.75
CA ALA A 43 -2.39 -14.73 -51.25
C ALA A 43 -2.65 -15.83 -50.20
N ALA A 44 -3.70 -16.61 -50.41
CA ALA A 44 -3.86 -17.90 -49.77
C ALA A 44 -3.07 -18.96 -50.58
N PRO A 45 -2.49 -19.95 -49.90
CA PRO A 45 -2.52 -21.29 -50.45
C PRO A 45 -3.07 -22.31 -49.45
N ALA A 46 -3.86 -23.22 -50.04
CA ALA A 46 -4.04 -24.62 -49.72
C ALA A 46 -4.12 -25.07 -48.24
N ARG A 47 -5.34 -25.48 -47.87
CA ARG A 47 -5.58 -26.48 -46.84
C ARG A 47 -4.74 -27.73 -47.11
N SER A 48 -3.86 -28.05 -46.16
CA SER A 48 -3.46 -29.44 -45.89
C SER A 48 -4.15 -29.86 -44.60
N GLN A 49 -5.09 -30.77 -44.77
CA GLN A 49 -5.72 -31.58 -43.74
C GLN A 49 -4.66 -32.59 -43.26
N GLU A 50 -4.21 -32.52 -42.01
CA GLU A 50 -3.68 -33.67 -41.28
C GLU A 50 -3.51 -33.32 -39.80
N GLY A 51 -4.07 -34.18 -38.94
CA GLY A 51 -3.84 -34.17 -37.50
C GLY A 51 -4.91 -33.48 -36.65
N MET A 52 -6.06 -34.15 -36.46
CA MET A 52 -6.83 -33.99 -35.23
C MET A 52 -5.95 -34.37 -34.03
N GLY A 53 -5.17 -33.42 -33.52
CA GLY A 53 -4.77 -33.42 -32.12
C GLY A 53 -5.99 -33.01 -31.32
N GLY A 54 -6.71 -33.98 -30.74
CA GLY A 54 -7.69 -33.68 -29.68
C GLY A 54 -7.02 -32.83 -28.59
N PRO A 55 -7.78 -32.09 -27.75
CA PRO A 55 -7.19 -31.37 -26.64
C PRO A 55 -6.34 -32.38 -25.88
N ALA A 56 -5.02 -32.13 -25.84
CA ALA A 56 -4.10 -32.96 -25.11
C ALA A 56 -4.64 -33.06 -23.69
N GLN A 57 -5.26 -34.20 -23.38
CA GLN A 57 -5.68 -34.55 -22.04
C GLN A 57 -4.39 -34.58 -21.26
N THR A 58 -4.17 -33.47 -20.59
CA THR A 58 -2.96 -33.23 -19.85
C THR A 58 -3.06 -34.16 -18.66
N ALA A 59 -2.13 -35.12 -18.64
CA ALA A 59 -2.17 -36.20 -17.67
C ALA A 59 -2.33 -35.63 -16.26
N PRO A 60 -3.20 -36.22 -15.41
CA PRO A 60 -3.31 -35.81 -14.02
C PRO A 60 -1.93 -35.88 -13.36
N ILE A 61 -1.66 -34.96 -12.43
CA ILE A 61 -0.44 -35.02 -11.62
C ILE A 61 -0.36 -36.43 -11.02
N PRO A 62 0.78 -37.15 -11.17
CA PRO A 62 0.93 -38.43 -10.51
C PRO A 62 0.64 -38.28 -9.02
N SER A 63 -0.17 -39.20 -8.47
CA SER A 63 -0.85 -39.09 -7.17
C SER A 63 0.07 -38.97 -5.95
N GLN A 64 1.40 -38.93 -6.13
CA GLN A 64 2.42 -38.86 -5.09
C GLN A 64 3.63 -38.03 -5.54
N GLU A 65 3.44 -37.00 -6.37
CA GLU A 65 4.55 -36.14 -6.76
C GLU A 65 5.11 -35.41 -5.52
N PRO A 66 6.45 -35.44 -5.30
CA PRO A 66 7.06 -34.72 -4.18
C PRO A 66 6.74 -33.23 -4.26
N LEU A 67 6.45 -32.61 -3.12
CA LEU A 67 6.00 -31.22 -3.04
C LEU A 67 7.01 -30.25 -3.66
N GLU A 68 8.31 -30.52 -3.50
CA GLU A 68 9.40 -29.75 -4.06
C GLU A 68 9.39 -29.76 -5.60
N THR A 69 8.96 -30.88 -6.21
CA THR A 69 8.84 -31.02 -7.66
C THR A 69 7.67 -30.18 -8.17
N VAL A 70 6.52 -30.24 -7.49
CA VAL A 70 5.36 -29.40 -7.80
C VAL A 70 5.71 -27.92 -7.68
N VAL A 71 6.38 -27.51 -6.59
CA VAL A 71 6.84 -26.14 -6.36
C VAL A 71 7.78 -25.66 -7.48
N ARG A 72 8.74 -26.49 -7.91
CA ARG A 72 9.64 -26.16 -9.03
C ARG A 72 8.86 -25.97 -10.34
N ARG A 73 7.89 -26.83 -10.63
CA ARG A 73 7.04 -26.73 -11.82
C ARG A 73 6.15 -25.50 -11.78
N CYS A 74 5.62 -25.13 -10.62
CA CYS A 74 4.87 -23.88 -10.47
C CYS A 74 5.73 -22.66 -10.79
N ARG A 75 6.98 -22.61 -10.31
CA ARG A 75 7.92 -21.52 -10.66
C ARG A 75 8.20 -21.49 -12.16
N ALA A 76 8.43 -22.64 -12.79
CA ALA A 76 8.65 -22.74 -14.23
C ALA A 76 7.43 -22.26 -15.04
N ALA A 77 6.23 -22.71 -14.65
CA ALA A 77 4.97 -22.32 -15.28
C ALA A 77 4.70 -20.81 -15.15
N ARG A 78 5.04 -20.19 -14.01
CA ARG A 78 4.94 -18.74 -13.82
C ARG A 78 5.92 -17.97 -14.71
N ALA A 79 7.19 -18.39 -14.73
CA ALA A 79 8.22 -17.78 -15.58
C ALA A 79 7.86 -17.88 -17.07
N SER A 80 7.25 -18.99 -17.50
CA SER A 80 6.76 -19.17 -18.88
C SER A 80 5.34 -18.62 -19.13
N ARG A 81 4.66 -18.11 -18.09
CA ARG A 81 3.25 -17.70 -18.11
C ARG A 81 2.28 -18.77 -18.61
N ASP A 82 2.59 -20.04 -18.34
CA ASP A 82 1.72 -21.18 -18.65
C ASP A 82 0.62 -21.33 -17.57
N MET A 83 -0.46 -20.57 -17.74
CA MET A 83 -1.61 -20.60 -16.83
C MET A 83 -2.33 -21.96 -16.80
N GLY A 84 -2.21 -22.76 -17.87
CA GLY A 84 -2.87 -24.06 -17.97
C GLY A 84 -2.15 -25.13 -17.15
N GLU A 85 -0.83 -25.17 -17.21
CA GLU A 85 0.01 -25.97 -16.29
C GLU A 85 -0.16 -25.49 -14.85
N LEU A 86 -0.15 -24.18 -14.60
CA LEU A 86 -0.29 -23.64 -13.25
C LEU A 86 -1.61 -24.09 -12.59
N ARG A 87 -2.74 -23.97 -13.31
CA ARG A 87 -4.04 -24.42 -12.80
C ARG A 87 -4.08 -25.93 -12.54
N ARG A 88 -3.51 -26.74 -13.44
CA ARG A 88 -3.42 -28.20 -13.23
C ARG A 88 -2.61 -28.54 -11.99
N LEU A 89 -1.51 -27.83 -11.73
CA LEU A 89 -0.68 -28.00 -10.54
C LEU A 89 -1.44 -27.64 -9.26
N GLN A 90 -2.19 -26.52 -9.27
CA GLN A 90 -3.05 -26.09 -8.17
C GLN A 90 -4.14 -27.14 -7.86
N ASP A 91 -4.90 -27.56 -8.87
CA ASP A 91 -6.00 -28.53 -8.73
C ASP A 91 -5.51 -29.87 -8.16
N GLY A 92 -4.33 -30.32 -8.60
CA GLY A 92 -3.72 -31.54 -8.10
C GLY A 92 -3.24 -31.42 -6.65
N LEU A 93 -2.66 -30.29 -6.24
CA LEU A 93 -2.30 -30.03 -4.83
C LEU A 93 -3.51 -30.12 -3.92
N ILE A 94 -4.62 -29.46 -4.28
CA ILE A 94 -5.85 -29.43 -3.48
C ILE A 94 -6.46 -30.83 -3.38
N SER A 95 -6.43 -31.60 -4.47
CA SER A 95 -7.04 -32.93 -4.55
C SER A 95 -6.23 -33.99 -3.81
N GLN A 96 -4.91 -34.00 -3.96
CA GLN A 96 -4.02 -34.98 -3.34
C GLN A 96 -3.91 -34.80 -1.81
N ARG A 97 -4.00 -33.56 -1.33
CA ARG A 97 -3.80 -33.22 0.09
C ARG A 97 -5.12 -33.02 0.85
N ARG A 98 -6.23 -33.56 0.34
CA ARG A 98 -7.51 -33.55 1.09
C ARG A 98 -7.39 -34.46 2.32
N GLY A 99 -7.68 -33.89 3.49
CA GLY A 99 -7.77 -34.66 4.74
C GLY A 99 -6.44 -34.90 5.46
N GLU A 100 -5.36 -34.18 5.11
CA GLU A 100 -4.10 -34.23 5.84
C GLU A 100 -4.29 -33.82 7.31
N PRO A 101 -4.07 -34.72 8.29
CA PRO A 101 -4.34 -34.41 9.70
C PRO A 101 -3.20 -33.64 10.36
N ASP A 102 -1.98 -33.75 9.83
CA ASP A 102 -0.78 -33.14 10.38
C ASP A 102 -0.65 -31.66 10.01
N LEU A 103 -0.33 -30.83 11.01
CA LEU A 103 -0.19 -29.38 10.81
C LEU A 103 1.00 -29.06 9.91
N ALA A 104 2.14 -29.75 10.06
CA ALA A 104 3.32 -29.43 9.25
C ALA A 104 3.05 -29.67 7.76
N ALA A 105 2.37 -30.77 7.42
CA ALA A 105 1.96 -31.06 6.06
C ALA A 105 0.91 -30.05 5.51
N VAL A 106 -0.01 -29.55 6.36
CA VAL A 106 -0.94 -28.47 6.00
C VAL A 106 -0.20 -27.17 5.69
N LEU A 107 0.74 -26.76 6.55
CA LEU A 107 1.54 -25.54 6.35
C LEU A 107 2.38 -25.65 5.08
N ALA A 108 3.04 -26.80 4.84
CA ALA A 108 3.82 -27.02 3.62
C ALA A 108 2.95 -26.96 2.36
N THR A 109 1.74 -27.54 2.40
CA THR A 109 0.79 -27.48 1.27
C THR A 109 0.35 -26.05 1.00
N ALA A 110 0.01 -25.28 2.03
CA ALA A 110 -0.37 -23.87 1.89
C ALA A 110 0.79 -23.01 1.33
N GLU A 111 2.03 -23.26 1.77
CA GLU A 111 3.20 -22.58 1.19
C GLU A 111 3.39 -22.91 -0.29
N ALA A 112 3.22 -24.17 -0.69
CA ALA A 112 3.31 -24.56 -2.09
C ALA A 112 2.22 -23.87 -2.94
N LEU A 113 0.98 -23.81 -2.44
CA LEU A 113 -0.12 -23.10 -3.11
C LEU A 113 0.20 -21.61 -3.29
N LEU A 114 0.85 -20.95 -2.32
CA LEU A 114 1.30 -19.56 -2.48
C LEU A 114 2.39 -19.41 -3.54
N VAL A 115 3.32 -20.37 -3.66
CA VAL A 115 4.31 -20.35 -4.75
C VAL A 115 3.62 -20.51 -6.11
N CYS A 116 2.55 -21.30 -6.16
CA CYS A 116 1.72 -21.54 -7.33
C CYS A 116 0.68 -20.44 -7.57
N GLU A 117 0.74 -19.27 -6.91
CA GLU A 117 -0.21 -18.16 -7.08
C GLU A 117 -1.68 -18.53 -6.79
N ALA A 118 -1.92 -19.41 -5.82
CA ALA A 118 -3.26 -19.81 -5.36
C ALA A 118 -3.51 -19.41 -3.89
N PRO A 119 -3.60 -18.10 -3.58
CA PRO A 119 -3.78 -17.62 -2.21
C PRO A 119 -5.10 -18.07 -1.58
N ASP A 120 -6.19 -18.10 -2.34
CA ASP A 120 -7.50 -18.52 -1.83
C ASP A 120 -7.52 -20.00 -1.43
N ASP A 121 -6.89 -20.86 -2.23
CA ASP A 121 -6.77 -22.28 -1.93
C ASP A 121 -5.85 -22.53 -0.73
N ALA A 122 -4.77 -21.75 -0.60
CA ALA A 122 -3.93 -21.80 0.59
C ALA A 122 -4.74 -21.47 1.85
N LEU A 123 -5.59 -20.43 1.80
CA LEU A 123 -6.50 -20.09 2.91
C LEU A 123 -7.53 -21.20 3.17
N ALA A 124 -8.07 -21.84 2.13
CA ALA A 124 -9.01 -22.95 2.27
C ALA A 124 -8.37 -24.19 2.91
N VAL A 125 -7.10 -24.47 2.62
CA VAL A 125 -6.32 -25.52 3.29
C VAL A 125 -6.05 -25.15 4.75
N LEU A 126 -5.61 -23.93 5.02
CA LEU A 126 -5.32 -23.45 6.37
C LEU A 126 -6.55 -23.42 7.29
N ALA A 127 -7.72 -23.11 6.75
CA ALA A 127 -8.97 -23.02 7.51
C ALA A 127 -9.44 -24.36 8.11
N ARG A 128 -8.87 -25.49 7.67
CA ARG A 128 -9.19 -26.83 8.19
C ARG A 128 -8.58 -27.08 9.56
N HIS A 129 -7.56 -26.31 9.92
CA HIS A 129 -6.83 -26.44 11.19
C HIS A 129 -6.87 -25.13 11.97
N SER A 130 -6.89 -25.25 13.29
CA SER A 130 -6.76 -24.11 14.20
C SER A 130 -5.89 -24.53 15.38
N PRO A 131 -4.56 -24.38 15.28
CA PRO A 131 -3.64 -24.80 16.34
C PRO A 131 -3.93 -24.05 17.65
N ALA A 132 -3.69 -24.71 18.78
CA ALA A 132 -3.72 -24.09 20.10
C ALA A 132 -2.62 -23.01 20.24
N PRO A 133 -2.74 -22.05 21.18
CA PRO A 133 -1.74 -21.01 21.38
C PRO A 133 -0.33 -21.60 21.56
N GLY A 134 0.64 -21.08 20.81
CA GLY A 134 2.00 -21.62 20.78
C GLY A 134 2.74 -21.25 19.48
N PRO A 135 3.94 -21.82 19.25
CA PRO A 135 4.73 -21.58 18.04
C PRO A 135 3.99 -22.00 16.77
N ASP A 136 3.29 -23.13 16.80
CA ASP A 136 2.48 -23.64 15.70
C ASP A 136 1.36 -22.67 15.28
N ARG A 137 0.71 -22.04 16.27
CA ARG A 137 -0.29 -20.99 16.00
C ARG A 137 0.35 -19.77 15.36
N GLN A 138 1.57 -19.40 15.74
CA GLN A 138 2.27 -18.26 15.13
C GLN A 138 2.64 -18.56 13.68
N ALA A 139 3.17 -19.75 13.39
CA ALA A 139 3.47 -20.18 12.03
C ALA A 139 2.19 -20.20 11.15
N TRP A 140 1.10 -20.75 11.68
CA TRP A 140 -0.19 -20.77 11.00
C TRP A 140 -0.74 -19.36 10.77
N LEU A 141 -0.68 -18.45 11.75
CA LEU A 141 -1.13 -17.06 11.60
C LEU A 141 -0.29 -16.27 10.59
N LEU A 142 1.04 -16.50 10.56
CA LEU A 142 1.92 -15.89 9.58
C LEU A 142 1.53 -16.33 8.16
N LEU A 143 1.25 -17.61 7.96
CA LEU A 143 0.88 -18.14 6.65
C LEU A 143 -0.53 -17.70 6.24
N GLN A 144 -1.47 -17.62 7.17
CA GLN A 144 -2.80 -17.01 6.98
C GLN A 144 -2.69 -15.54 6.53
N TRP A 145 -1.83 -14.75 7.20
CA TRP A 145 -1.57 -13.37 6.79
C TRP A 145 -0.97 -13.31 5.38
N ARG A 146 0.07 -14.09 5.08
CA ARG A 146 0.73 -14.10 3.76
C ARG A 146 -0.25 -14.45 2.64
N ALA A 147 -1.11 -15.45 2.86
CA ALA A 147 -2.10 -15.85 1.88
C ALA A 147 -3.18 -14.79 1.67
N ALA A 148 -3.68 -14.18 2.76
CA ALA A 148 -4.64 -13.09 2.68
C ALA A 148 -4.04 -11.83 2.02
N ASP A 149 -2.78 -11.47 2.33
CA ASP A 149 -2.06 -10.35 1.69
C ASP A 149 -1.90 -10.57 0.18
N ALA A 150 -1.46 -11.77 -0.23
CA ALA A 150 -1.30 -12.13 -1.64
C ALA A 150 -2.64 -12.14 -2.41
N GLY A 151 -3.72 -12.56 -1.76
CA GLY A 151 -5.08 -12.52 -2.31
C GLY A 151 -5.78 -11.16 -2.18
N GLN A 152 -5.13 -10.14 -1.61
CA GLN A 152 -5.71 -8.83 -1.31
C GLN A 152 -6.94 -8.87 -0.38
N ASP A 153 -7.12 -9.93 0.42
CA ASP A 153 -8.13 -10.03 1.48
C ASP A 153 -7.66 -9.25 2.72
N HIS A 154 -7.82 -7.92 2.67
CA HIS A 154 -7.37 -7.01 3.73
C HIS A 154 -8.05 -7.27 5.09
N GLU A 155 -9.31 -7.71 5.11
CA GLU A 155 -10.01 -8.06 6.36
C GLU A 155 -9.36 -9.26 7.06
N ARG A 156 -9.08 -10.32 6.30
CA ARG A 156 -8.46 -11.53 6.84
C ARG A 156 -7.02 -11.30 7.21
N ALA A 157 -6.27 -10.54 6.42
CA ALA A 157 -4.89 -10.16 6.72
C ALA A 157 -4.81 -9.35 8.03
N ALA A 158 -5.65 -8.31 8.18
CA ALA A 158 -5.72 -7.53 9.42
C ALA A 158 -6.11 -8.37 10.64
N ARG A 159 -7.02 -9.34 10.49
CA ARG A 159 -7.44 -10.25 11.56
C ARG A 159 -6.31 -11.18 12.00
N ALA A 160 -5.57 -11.77 11.06
CA ALA A 160 -4.42 -12.60 11.37
C ALA A 160 -3.37 -11.83 12.18
N LEU A 161 -3.08 -10.58 11.79
CA LEU A 161 -2.17 -9.69 12.51
C LEU A 161 -2.66 -9.35 13.91
N ARG A 162 -3.96 -9.06 14.08
CA ARG A 162 -4.56 -8.84 15.41
C ARG A 162 -4.49 -10.06 16.31
N TRP A 163 -4.67 -11.26 15.76
CA TRP A 163 -4.47 -12.49 16.51
C TRP A 163 -3.01 -12.71 16.89
N MET A 164 -2.05 -12.33 16.03
CA MET A 164 -0.62 -12.35 16.38
C MET A 164 -0.26 -11.34 17.48
N ALA A 165 -0.94 -10.19 17.50
CA ALA A 165 -0.79 -9.20 18.58
C ALA A 165 -1.23 -9.76 19.94
N ALA A 166 -2.16 -10.72 19.97
CA ALA A 166 -2.70 -11.31 21.19
C ALA A 166 -3.18 -10.26 22.22
N GLY A 167 -3.76 -9.16 21.72
CA GLY A 167 -4.24 -8.03 22.53
C GLY A 167 -3.23 -6.91 22.75
N ASP A 168 -1.94 -7.14 22.46
CA ASP A 168 -0.88 -6.11 22.55
C ASP A 168 -0.38 -5.72 21.16
N LEU A 169 -0.83 -4.56 20.68
CA LEU A 169 -0.44 -4.05 19.36
C LEU A 169 1.04 -3.68 19.28
N ALA A 170 1.66 -3.23 20.38
CA ALA A 170 3.07 -2.84 20.39
C ALA A 170 3.98 -4.02 20.06
N ARG A 171 3.58 -5.24 20.44
CA ARG A 171 4.30 -6.47 20.10
C ARG A 171 4.51 -6.65 18.59
N LEU A 172 3.57 -6.20 17.76
CA LEU A 172 3.67 -6.29 16.30
C LEU A 172 4.84 -5.48 15.73
N GLU A 173 5.40 -4.53 16.48
CA GLU A 173 6.56 -3.75 16.05
C GLU A 173 7.83 -4.60 15.91
N SER A 174 7.96 -5.63 16.74
CA SER A 174 9.12 -6.55 16.72
C SER A 174 8.98 -7.68 15.70
N ILE A 175 7.75 -7.97 15.25
CA ILE A 175 7.49 -9.02 14.27
C ILE A 175 7.80 -8.48 12.88
N ARG A 176 8.73 -9.15 12.18
CA ARG A 176 9.15 -8.78 10.82
C ARG A 176 8.46 -9.68 9.81
N LEU A 177 7.76 -9.06 8.87
CA LEU A 177 7.01 -9.73 7.83
C LEU A 177 7.69 -9.48 6.49
N THR A 178 8.01 -10.57 5.79
CA THR A 178 8.60 -10.51 4.45
C THR A 178 7.49 -10.56 3.41
N ARG A 179 7.34 -9.47 2.65
CA ARG A 179 6.51 -9.45 1.46
C ARG A 179 7.36 -9.80 0.24
N GLN A 180 6.85 -10.72 -0.57
CA GLN A 180 7.47 -11.04 -1.86
C GLN A 180 7.42 -9.82 -2.77
N PRO A 181 8.40 -9.63 -3.65
CA PRO A 181 8.43 -8.48 -4.54
C PRO A 181 7.19 -8.48 -5.45
N ALA A 182 6.69 -7.28 -5.77
CA ALA A 182 5.59 -7.12 -6.73
C ALA A 182 6.00 -7.51 -8.17
N VAL A 183 7.30 -7.51 -8.45
CA VAL A 183 7.89 -7.89 -9.74
C VAL A 183 8.83 -9.07 -9.52
N GLU A 184 8.76 -10.07 -10.41
CA GLU A 184 9.64 -11.23 -10.35
C GLU A 184 11.11 -10.81 -10.42
N GLY A 185 11.94 -11.33 -9.49
CA GLY A 185 13.35 -10.96 -9.35
C GLY A 185 13.64 -9.68 -8.56
N GLY A 186 12.62 -8.95 -8.11
CA GLY A 186 12.80 -7.82 -7.19
C GLY A 186 13.25 -8.25 -5.78
N PRO A 187 13.86 -7.35 -4.98
CA PRO A 187 14.20 -7.68 -3.60
C PRO A 187 12.93 -7.84 -2.75
N ALA A 188 12.89 -8.87 -1.91
CA ALA A 188 11.85 -9.00 -0.90
C ALA A 188 11.94 -7.83 0.10
N VAL A 189 10.77 -7.30 0.49
CA VAL A 189 10.70 -6.18 1.43
C VAL A 189 10.29 -6.72 2.80
N THR A 190 11.08 -6.40 3.83
CA THR A 190 10.77 -6.79 5.20
C THR A 190 10.22 -5.59 5.98
N LEU A 191 8.98 -5.68 6.43
CA LEU A 191 8.28 -4.60 7.12
C LEU A 191 7.80 -5.05 8.50
N PRO A 192 7.71 -4.15 9.50
CA PRO A 192 7.07 -4.44 10.77
C PRO A 192 5.61 -4.86 10.58
N ALA A 193 5.15 -5.87 11.33
CA ALA A 193 3.76 -6.31 11.29
C ALA A 193 2.78 -5.21 11.71
N LEU A 194 3.21 -4.31 12.59
CA LEU A 194 2.43 -3.15 13.02
C LEU A 194 2.09 -2.23 11.85
N ASP A 195 3.07 -1.95 10.99
CA ASP A 195 2.90 -1.07 9.82
C ASP A 195 2.01 -1.77 8.77
N GLN A 196 2.15 -3.09 8.61
CA GLN A 196 1.26 -3.87 7.74
C GLN A 196 -0.20 -3.89 8.22
N LEU A 197 -0.42 -3.98 9.54
CA LEU A 197 -1.77 -3.88 10.09
C LEU A 197 -2.38 -2.51 9.80
N ALA A 198 -1.61 -1.44 9.97
CA ALA A 198 -2.05 -0.10 9.63
C ALA A 198 -2.39 0.04 8.13
N ASP A 199 -1.57 -0.51 7.24
CA ASP A 199 -1.82 -0.53 5.79
C ASP A 199 -3.15 -1.20 5.44
N HIS A 200 -3.40 -2.41 5.95
CA HIS A 200 -4.66 -3.12 5.70
C HIS A 200 -5.87 -2.36 6.23
N LEU A 201 -5.75 -1.71 7.40
CA LEU A 201 -6.83 -0.91 7.96
C LEU A 201 -7.11 0.34 7.13
N THR A 202 -6.07 1.00 6.60
CA THR A 202 -6.23 2.10 5.65
C THR A 202 -6.94 1.62 4.37
N SER A 203 -6.56 0.48 3.79
CA SER A 203 -7.23 -0.07 2.60
C SER A 203 -8.72 -0.41 2.83
N LEU A 204 -9.09 -0.69 4.08
CA LEU A 204 -10.49 -0.92 4.50
C LEU A 204 -11.25 0.37 4.86
N GLY A 205 -10.63 1.55 4.71
CA GLY A 205 -11.20 2.83 5.12
C GLY A 205 -11.30 3.02 6.63
N ARG A 206 -10.62 2.18 7.43
CA ARG A 206 -10.62 2.23 8.91
C ARG A 206 -9.49 3.10 9.45
N ASN A 207 -9.43 4.35 8.99
CA ASN A 207 -8.31 5.25 9.24
C ASN A 207 -8.05 5.52 10.74
N GLU A 208 -9.10 5.73 11.53
CA GLU A 208 -8.98 5.92 12.99
C GLU A 208 -8.35 4.71 13.68
N GLN A 209 -8.73 3.49 13.26
CA GLN A 209 -8.11 2.27 13.80
C GLN A 209 -6.65 2.15 13.36
N ALA A 210 -6.34 2.49 12.11
CA ALA A 210 -4.96 2.49 11.61
C ALA A 210 -4.08 3.49 12.38
N ALA A 211 -4.59 4.69 12.65
CA ALA A 211 -3.91 5.69 13.47
C ALA A 211 -3.63 5.18 14.89
N ALA A 212 -4.63 4.56 15.54
CA ALA A 212 -4.45 3.96 16.85
C ALA A 212 -3.38 2.85 16.87
N VAL A 213 -3.33 2.00 15.83
CA VAL A 213 -2.27 0.99 15.67
C VAL A 213 -0.88 1.63 15.55
N LEU A 214 -0.74 2.68 14.75
CA LEU A 214 0.53 3.40 14.57
C LEU A 214 0.99 4.10 15.85
N LEU A 215 0.05 4.61 16.65
CA LEU A 215 0.32 5.23 17.95
C LEU A 215 0.73 4.24 19.04
N ALA A 216 0.45 2.94 18.88
CA ALA A 216 0.87 1.89 19.80
C ALA A 216 2.36 1.53 19.68
N ALA A 217 3.05 1.99 18.63
CA ALA A 217 4.48 1.79 18.46
C ALA A 217 5.30 2.50 19.55
N SER A 218 6.47 1.95 19.87
CA SER A 218 7.32 2.44 20.96
C SER A 218 8.80 2.62 20.58
N THR A 219 9.24 2.12 19.42
CA THR A 219 10.65 2.16 19.02
C THR A 219 11.07 3.59 18.65
N PRO A 220 11.96 4.25 19.41
CA PRO A 220 12.30 5.65 19.20
C PRO A 220 13.02 5.92 17.87
N GLY A 221 13.11 7.20 17.53
CA GLY A 221 13.82 7.72 16.36
C GLY A 221 12.93 7.87 15.13
N ALA A 222 13.58 7.89 13.95
CA ALA A 222 12.91 8.11 12.68
C ALA A 222 11.71 7.17 12.39
N PRO A 223 11.71 5.88 12.77
CA PRO A 223 10.54 5.02 12.62
C PRO A 223 9.31 5.52 13.38
N GLN A 224 9.46 5.89 14.66
CA GLN A 224 8.36 6.45 15.45
C GLN A 224 7.84 7.76 14.87
N ALA A 225 8.75 8.64 14.44
CA ALA A 225 8.39 9.90 13.84
C ALA A 225 7.51 9.71 12.60
N ARG A 226 7.84 8.77 11.71
CA ARG A 226 7.02 8.43 10.53
C ARG A 226 5.64 7.91 10.92
N ARG A 227 5.56 7.06 11.95
CA ARG A 227 4.28 6.51 12.42
C ARG A 227 3.38 7.57 13.02
N TRP A 228 3.92 8.48 13.84
CA TRP A 228 3.15 9.61 14.37
C TRP A 228 2.71 10.56 13.26
N ALA A 229 3.57 10.88 12.29
CA ALA A 229 3.20 11.68 11.11
C ALA A 229 2.00 11.06 10.37
N ARG A 230 2.09 9.75 10.11
CA ARG A 230 1.05 9.00 9.41
C ARG A 230 -0.23 8.86 10.23
N ALA A 231 -0.12 8.66 11.54
CA ALA A 231 -1.28 8.63 12.43
C ALA A 231 -2.04 9.96 12.42
N VAL A 232 -1.30 11.08 12.46
CA VAL A 232 -1.87 12.43 12.34
C VAL A 232 -2.55 12.64 10.99
N ALA A 233 -2.01 12.10 9.90
CA ALA A 233 -2.63 12.19 8.58
C ALA A 233 -3.89 11.32 8.42
N LEU A 234 -4.06 10.30 9.26
CA LEU A 234 -5.19 9.36 9.19
C LEU A 234 -6.32 9.70 10.19
N ALA A 235 -6.01 10.38 11.29
CA ALA A 235 -6.96 10.65 12.36
C ALA A 235 -7.67 11.99 12.12
N ASP A 236 -8.80 11.93 11.42
CA ASP A 236 -9.65 13.08 11.07
C ASP A 236 -10.26 13.75 12.32
N GLY A 237 -10.41 13.00 13.42
CA GLY A 237 -10.98 13.49 14.69
C GLY A 237 -10.00 14.19 15.65
N LEU A 238 -8.71 14.31 15.32
CA LEU A 238 -7.74 14.97 16.20
C LEU A 238 -7.98 16.47 16.28
N ASP A 239 -8.18 16.99 17.49
CA ASP A 239 -8.18 18.43 17.73
C ASP A 239 -6.80 19.05 17.42
N ALA A 240 -6.78 20.35 17.12
CA ALA A 240 -5.56 21.04 16.70
C ALA A 240 -4.42 20.93 17.74
N PRO A 241 -4.66 21.09 19.06
CA PRO A 241 -3.61 20.95 20.07
C PRO A 241 -2.98 19.55 20.11
N THR A 242 -3.78 18.47 20.09
CA THR A 242 -3.24 17.11 20.12
C THR A 242 -2.44 16.80 18.86
N ARG A 243 -2.96 17.25 17.71
CA ARG A 243 -2.29 17.10 16.41
C ARG A 243 -0.92 17.78 16.40
N GLU A 244 -0.86 19.02 16.87
CA GLU A 244 0.38 19.78 16.93
C GLU A 244 1.37 19.13 17.90
N ALA A 245 0.93 18.71 19.09
CA ALA A 245 1.78 18.03 20.05
C ALA A 245 2.37 16.72 19.50
N LEU A 246 1.60 15.93 18.75
CA LEU A 246 2.11 14.72 18.09
C LEU A 246 3.15 15.04 17.02
N LEU A 247 2.93 16.08 16.21
CA LEU A 247 3.88 16.49 15.17
C LEU A 247 5.17 17.07 15.76
N GLU A 248 5.11 17.86 16.85
CA GLU A 248 6.30 18.34 17.55
C GLU A 248 7.13 17.18 18.13
N ARG A 249 6.47 16.19 18.76
CA ARG A 249 7.16 14.98 19.23
C ARG A 249 7.80 14.21 18.06
N ALA A 250 7.14 14.13 16.92
CA ALA A 250 7.69 13.50 15.72
C ALA A 250 8.90 14.26 15.17
N LEU A 251 8.85 15.60 15.17
CA LEU A 251 9.95 16.47 14.77
C LEU A 251 11.18 16.25 15.66
N ASP A 252 11.00 16.16 16.97
CA ASP A 252 12.09 15.89 17.92
C ASP A 252 12.74 14.53 17.64
N GLN A 253 11.94 13.48 17.44
CA GLN A 253 12.46 12.13 17.12
C GLN A 253 13.19 12.08 15.77
N ALA A 254 12.65 12.76 14.75
CA ALA A 254 13.25 12.85 13.42
C ALA A 254 14.58 13.63 13.45
N ALA A 255 14.60 14.78 14.13
CA ALA A 255 15.79 15.62 14.27
C ALA A 255 16.89 14.92 15.08
N ALA A 256 16.54 14.26 16.18
CA ALA A 256 17.48 13.47 16.98
C ALA A 256 18.11 12.32 16.18
N SER A 257 17.39 11.79 15.18
CA SER A 257 17.88 10.74 14.29
C SER A 257 18.63 11.26 13.05
N GLY A 258 18.81 12.58 12.92
CA GLY A 258 19.40 13.20 11.72
C GLY A 258 18.58 13.01 10.43
N ALA A 259 17.29 12.68 10.55
CA ALA A 259 16.41 12.41 9.41
C ALA A 259 15.87 13.70 8.79
N TRP A 260 16.75 14.56 8.25
CA TRP A 260 16.40 15.92 7.81
C TRP A 260 15.30 15.97 6.74
N GLY A 261 15.25 14.99 5.83
CA GLY A 261 14.15 14.89 4.86
C GLY A 261 12.79 14.61 5.51
N LEU A 262 12.76 13.84 6.61
CA LEU A 262 11.54 13.61 7.39
C LEU A 262 11.14 14.85 8.20
N VAL A 263 12.11 15.59 8.74
CA VAL A 263 11.87 16.88 9.40
C VAL A 263 11.21 17.86 8.43
N ALA A 264 11.72 17.95 7.18
CA ALA A 264 11.10 18.78 6.14
C ALA A 264 9.64 18.37 5.86
N ALA A 265 9.39 17.07 5.66
CA ALA A 265 8.04 16.54 5.42
C ALA A 265 7.07 16.79 6.59
N LEU A 266 7.53 16.66 7.83
CA LEU A 266 6.73 16.94 9.03
C LEU A 266 6.37 18.43 9.15
N LEU A 267 7.31 19.34 8.84
CA LEU A 267 7.03 20.77 8.81
C LEU A 267 6.05 21.13 7.69
N ASP A 268 6.19 20.50 6.52
CA ASP A 268 5.24 20.67 5.42
C ASP A 268 3.84 20.17 5.82
N GLN A 269 3.76 19.07 6.57
CA GLN A 269 2.50 18.57 7.14
C GLN A 269 1.89 19.54 8.16
N GLN A 270 2.68 20.15 9.04
CA GLN A 270 2.19 21.21 9.95
C GLN A 270 1.59 22.39 9.16
N LEU A 271 2.26 22.79 8.07
CA LEU A 271 1.81 23.90 7.21
C LEU A 271 0.62 23.53 6.32
N ALA A 272 0.39 22.24 6.04
CA ALA A 272 -0.78 21.79 5.28
C ALA A 272 -2.10 22.07 6.02
N PHE A 273 -2.09 22.08 7.35
CA PHE A 273 -3.27 22.39 8.17
C PHE A 273 -3.58 23.88 8.31
N VAL A 274 -2.74 24.75 7.74
CA VAL A 274 -3.04 26.19 7.67
C VAL A 274 -4.07 26.42 6.56
N GLU A 275 -5.27 26.83 6.94
CA GLU A 275 -6.32 27.24 6.00
C GLU A 275 -5.81 28.35 5.09
N SER A 276 -5.97 28.18 3.78
CA SER A 276 -5.63 29.19 2.79
C SER A 276 -6.72 30.25 2.72
N GLY A 277 -6.76 31.14 3.71
CA GLY A 277 -7.57 32.35 3.67
C GLY A 277 -6.72 33.54 3.25
N ALA A 278 -7.11 34.27 2.20
CA ALA A 278 -6.52 35.56 1.88
C ALA A 278 -6.77 36.53 3.06
N GLY A 279 -5.76 36.73 3.91
CA GLY A 279 -5.84 37.63 5.06
C GLY A 279 -5.82 36.98 6.46
N SER A 280 -5.72 35.65 6.61
CA SER A 280 -5.50 35.06 7.94
C SER A 280 -4.03 35.19 8.35
N SER A 281 -3.74 35.94 9.40
CA SER A 281 -2.43 35.93 10.03
C SER A 281 -2.09 34.50 10.49
N LEU A 282 -0.90 34.01 10.13
CA LEU A 282 -0.42 32.70 10.58
C LEU A 282 -0.51 32.60 12.11
N SER A 283 -0.97 31.47 12.61
CA SER A 283 -0.82 31.18 14.04
C SER A 283 0.66 31.23 14.44
N PRO A 284 1.00 31.54 15.69
CA PRO A 284 2.40 31.54 16.15
C PRO A 284 3.14 30.23 15.84
N ALA A 285 2.43 29.10 16.00
CA ALA A 285 2.88 27.77 15.64
C ALA A 285 3.20 27.62 14.16
N ALA A 286 2.27 27.99 13.28
CA ALA A 286 2.45 27.93 11.83
C ALA A 286 3.59 28.86 11.35
N ALA A 287 3.70 30.07 11.92
CA ALA A 287 4.80 30.98 11.65
C ALA A 287 6.16 30.41 12.10
N GLN A 288 6.19 29.68 13.22
CA GLN A 288 7.40 28.98 13.66
C GLN A 288 7.76 27.79 12.76
N ALA A 289 6.78 26.99 12.34
CA ALA A 289 6.98 25.91 11.38
C ALA A 289 7.53 26.43 10.05
N LEU A 290 6.95 27.50 9.50
CA LEU A 290 7.40 28.14 8.27
C LEU A 290 8.85 28.63 8.38
N ARG A 291 9.20 29.35 9.46
CA ARG A 291 10.59 29.80 9.71
C ARG A 291 11.56 28.62 9.83
N ARG A 292 11.18 27.55 10.54
CA ARG A 292 12.01 26.33 10.66
C ARG A 292 12.22 25.70 9.29
N ARG A 293 11.17 25.60 8.48
CA ARG A 293 11.20 24.98 7.16
C ARG A 293 12.03 25.76 6.15
N LEU A 294 11.88 27.08 6.07
CA LEU A 294 12.69 27.93 5.18
C LEU A 294 14.19 27.87 5.53
N ARG A 295 14.54 27.90 6.84
CA ARG A 295 15.93 27.69 7.27
C ARG A 295 16.45 26.30 6.91
N LEU A 296 15.60 25.27 6.98
CA LEU A 296 15.98 23.91 6.63
C LEU A 296 16.20 23.77 5.13
N SER A 297 15.35 24.40 4.28
CA SER A 297 15.48 24.33 2.82
C SER A 297 16.87 24.67 2.33
N GLY A 298 17.45 25.77 2.83
CA GLY A 298 18.82 26.18 2.48
C GLY A 298 19.92 25.27 3.05
N ARG A 299 19.63 24.41 4.04
CA ARG A 299 20.58 23.44 4.59
C ARG A 299 20.55 22.09 3.88
N ILE A 300 19.44 21.76 3.21
CA ILE A 300 19.24 20.50 2.48
C ILE A 300 19.17 20.72 0.96
N ASP A 301 19.51 21.92 0.49
CA ASP A 301 19.46 22.35 -0.91
C ASP A 301 18.10 22.12 -1.60
N ASP A 302 17.00 22.26 -0.85
CA ASP A 302 15.63 22.11 -1.35
C ASP A 302 15.08 23.43 -1.91
N ALA A 303 15.64 23.85 -3.05
CA ALA A 303 15.25 25.08 -3.74
C ALA A 303 13.78 25.07 -4.19
N TYR A 304 13.25 23.90 -4.57
CA TYR A 304 11.86 23.76 -4.99
C TYR A 304 10.88 23.92 -3.81
N GLY A 305 11.16 23.28 -2.67
CA GLY A 305 10.35 23.44 -1.47
C GLY A 305 10.41 24.85 -0.90
N GLU A 306 11.59 25.51 -0.93
CA GLU A 306 11.71 26.93 -0.59
C GLU A 306 10.79 27.79 -1.47
N TRP A 307 10.89 27.63 -2.80
CA TRP A 307 10.08 28.38 -3.76
C TRP A 307 8.59 28.22 -3.51
N LEU A 308 8.12 26.99 -3.27
CA LEU A 308 6.71 26.71 -3.03
C LEU A 308 6.19 27.44 -1.78
N LEU A 309 6.98 27.48 -0.72
CA LEU A 309 6.62 28.13 0.54
C LEU A 309 6.65 29.65 0.45
N GLN A 310 7.70 30.21 -0.19
CA GLN A 310 7.82 31.65 -0.44
C GLN A 310 6.59 32.16 -1.20
N ARG A 311 6.15 31.41 -2.22
CA ARG A 311 4.97 31.74 -3.02
C ARG A 311 3.66 31.54 -2.24
N ARG A 312 3.49 30.42 -1.53
CA ARG A 312 2.25 30.11 -0.79
C ARG A 312 1.97 31.11 0.32
N PHE A 313 3.00 31.53 1.04
CA PHE A 313 2.87 32.39 2.23
C PHE A 313 3.31 33.84 1.99
N ALA A 314 3.66 34.19 0.74
CA ALA A 314 4.09 35.54 0.34
C ALA A 314 5.16 36.15 1.26
N VAL A 315 6.17 35.35 1.64
CA VAL A 315 7.19 35.74 2.62
C VAL A 315 8.21 36.70 2.01
N ASP A 316 8.87 36.29 0.92
CA ASP A 316 9.79 37.13 0.15
C ASP A 316 9.52 36.96 -1.36
N PRO A 317 8.78 37.89 -1.99
CA PRO A 317 8.48 37.83 -3.42
C PRO A 317 9.72 37.93 -4.32
N ALA A 318 10.77 38.63 -3.91
CA ALA A 318 11.99 38.77 -4.70
C ALA A 318 12.77 37.46 -4.72
N ARG A 319 12.91 36.82 -3.56
CA ARG A 319 13.50 35.47 -3.46
C ARG A 319 12.69 34.42 -4.22
N ALA A 320 11.36 34.50 -4.17
CA ALA A 320 10.50 33.60 -4.95
C ALA A 320 10.75 33.72 -6.46
N ALA A 321 10.90 34.95 -6.98
CA ALA A 321 11.20 35.19 -8.40
C ALA A 321 12.60 34.69 -8.79
N GLU A 322 13.60 34.87 -7.91
CA GLU A 322 14.95 34.35 -8.11
C GLU A 322 14.96 32.82 -8.22
N LEU A 323 14.33 32.14 -7.26
CA LEU A 323 14.20 30.68 -7.26
C LEU A 323 13.44 30.16 -8.48
N GLU A 324 12.38 30.85 -8.89
CA GLU A 324 11.63 30.49 -10.11
C GLU A 324 12.52 30.54 -11.35
N SER A 325 13.36 31.57 -11.47
CA SER A 325 14.33 31.69 -12.56
C SER A 325 15.36 30.54 -12.53
N GLN A 326 15.88 30.19 -11.35
CA GLN A 326 16.86 29.11 -11.18
C GLN A 326 16.27 27.72 -11.51
N LEU A 327 15.01 27.47 -11.13
CA LEU A 327 14.34 26.19 -11.37
C LEU A 327 13.92 26.01 -12.82
N ARG A 328 13.70 27.11 -13.56
CA ARG A 328 13.32 27.10 -14.98
C ARG A 328 14.52 27.11 -15.94
N SER A 329 15.71 27.52 -15.50
CA SER A 329 16.88 27.51 -16.39
C SER A 329 17.26 26.07 -16.74
N PRO A 330 17.76 25.80 -17.95
CA PRO A 330 18.42 24.54 -18.24
C PRO A 330 19.49 24.30 -17.17
N ARG A 331 19.47 23.13 -16.53
CA ARG A 331 20.60 22.72 -15.69
C ARG A 331 21.83 22.69 -16.58
N ASP A 332 22.97 23.15 -16.07
CA ASP A 332 24.22 23.18 -16.82
C ASP A 332 24.47 21.84 -17.56
N PRO A 333 24.98 21.88 -18.81
CA PRO A 333 25.33 20.69 -19.56
C PRO A 333 26.47 19.98 -18.83
N GLY A 334 26.13 18.95 -18.04
CA GLY A 334 27.10 18.18 -17.25
C GLY A 334 26.48 17.27 -16.18
N GLY A 335 25.20 17.46 -15.83
CA GLY A 335 24.53 16.67 -14.78
C GLY A 335 23.83 15.37 -15.24
N HIS A 336 23.76 15.11 -16.55
CA HIS A 336 23.23 13.86 -17.09
C HIS A 336 24.38 13.15 -17.82
N ALA A 337 24.56 11.86 -17.55
CA ALA A 337 25.45 11.03 -18.35
C ALA A 337 25.12 11.28 -19.82
N ALA A 338 26.13 11.70 -20.59
CA ALA A 338 25.96 11.92 -22.02
C ALA A 338 25.29 10.68 -22.61
N PRO A 339 24.26 10.82 -23.47
CA PRO A 339 23.71 9.68 -24.16
C PRO A 339 24.86 8.95 -24.85
N PRO A 340 24.96 7.60 -24.73
CA PRO A 340 26.05 6.86 -25.34
C PRO A 340 26.09 7.18 -26.84
N ASP A 341 27.29 7.46 -27.32
CA ASP A 341 27.54 7.80 -28.71
C ASP A 341 27.05 6.64 -29.60
N PRO A 342 26.11 6.87 -30.54
CA PRO A 342 25.59 5.82 -31.42
C PRO A 342 26.68 5.19 -32.31
N SER A 343 27.87 5.78 -32.39
CA SER A 343 29.02 5.20 -33.08
C SER A 343 29.80 4.14 -32.27
N THR A 344 29.39 3.86 -31.03
CA THR A 344 30.04 2.86 -30.14
C THR A 344 29.23 1.60 -29.85
N GLN A 345 28.11 1.36 -30.56
CA GLN A 345 27.43 0.07 -30.52
C GLN A 345 27.98 -0.87 -31.63
N PRO A 346 28.49 -2.07 -31.27
CA PRO A 346 28.98 -3.05 -32.24
C PRO A 346 27.86 -3.70 -33.08
#